data_AF-A0A8T3QVK8-F1
#
_entry.id   AF-A0A8T3QVK8-F1
#
_cell.length_a   1.000
_cell.length_b   1.000
_cell.length_c   1.000
_cell.angle_alpha   90.00
_cell.angle_beta   90.00
_cell.angle_gamma   90.00
#
_symmetry.space_group_name_H-M   'P 1'
#
loop_
_entity.id
_entity.type
_entity.pdbx_description
1 polymer ?
#
loop_
_entity_poly.entity_id
_entity_poly.type
_entity_poly.pdbx_seq_one_letter_code
_entity_poly.pdbx_strand_id
1 'polypeptide(L)' 'MTRNTTASVAGRSVAMRRMRRRASTASRPYCSTNGCTSFLVVDPITNVATCPVCAFTRHMH' A
#
# COMPACT_ATOMS: atom_id res chain seq x y z
N MET A 1 38.11 10.53 0.58
CA MET A 1 37.18 9.40 0.33
C MET A 1 35.85 9.60 1.08
N THR A 2 35.16 10.73 0.86
CA THR A 2 33.99 11.13 1.66
C THR A 2 32.71 11.24 0.83
N ARG A 3 32.83 11.22 -0.51
CA ARG A 3 31.70 11.33 -1.45
C ARG A 3 30.99 10.00 -1.72
N ASN A 4 31.68 8.87 -1.63
CA ASN A 4 31.08 7.55 -1.85
C ASN A 4 30.20 7.10 -0.67
N THR A 5 30.57 7.46 0.56
CA THR A 5 29.81 7.13 1.76
C THR A 5 28.48 7.89 1.81
N THR A 6 28.46 9.17 1.45
CA THR A 6 27.23 9.97 1.37
C THR A 6 26.28 9.49 0.27
N ALA A 7 26.79 9.15 -0.92
CA ALA A 7 26.00 8.55 -2.00
C ALA A 7 25.37 7.20 -1.60
N SER A 8 26.11 6.37 -0.86
CA SER A 8 25.64 5.07 -0.37
C SER A 8 24.53 5.20 0.69
N VAL A 9 24.68 6.16 1.63
CA VAL A 9 23.66 6.45 2.65
C VAL A 9 22.40 7.05 2.02
N ALA A 10 22.55 7.97 1.06
CA ALA A 10 21.43 8.55 0.33
C ALA A 10 20.63 7.49 -0.44
N GLY A 11 21.30 6.60 -1.18
CA GLY A 11 20.67 5.50 -1.90
C GLY A 11 19.90 4.54 -0.98
N ARG A 12 20.49 4.17 0.16
CA ARG A 12 19.82 3.35 1.19
C ARG A 12 18.57 4.01 1.75
N SER A 13 18.62 5.31 2.04
CA SER A 13 17.45 6.05 2.56
C SER A 13 16.28 6.11 1.56
N VAL A 14 16.58 6.20 0.26
CA VAL A 14 15.58 6.23 -0.82
C VAL A 14 14.99 4.84 -1.02
N ALA A 15 15.84 3.80 -1.03
CA ALA A 15 15.40 2.40 -1.11
C ALA A 15 14.48 2.03 0.06
N MET A 16 14.85 2.38 1.30
CA MET A 16 14.03 2.15 2.50
C MET A 16 12.69 2.88 2.43
N ARG A 17 12.66 4.13 1.94
CA ARG A 17 11.42 4.88 1.72
C ARG A 17 10.52 4.21 0.68
N ARG A 18 11.07 3.67 -0.40
CA ARG A 18 10.30 2.92 -1.42
C ARG A 18 9.74 1.61 -0.84
N MET A 19 10.55 0.87 -0.08
CA MET A 19 10.13 -0.37 0.56
C MET A 19 9.01 -0.15 1.58
N ARG A 20 9.11 0.91 2.41
CA ARG A 20 8.06 1.29 3.36
C ARG A 20 6.73 1.59 2.68
N ARG A 21 6.74 2.30 1.53
CA ARG A 21 5.52 2.56 0.74
C ARG A 21 4.89 1.27 0.18
N ARG A 22 5.73 0.32 -0.23
CA ARG A 22 5.28 -1.00 -0.72
C ARG A 22 4.67 -1.86 0.41
N ALA A 23 5.24 -1.79 1.61
CA ALA A 23 4.70 -2.46 2.78
C ALA A 23 3.35 -1.88 3.22
N SER A 24 3.16 -0.55 3.15
CA SER A 24 1.87 0.08 3.47
C SER A 24 0.73 -0.30 2.52
N THR A 25 1.05 -0.74 1.29
CA THR A 25 0.05 -1.28 0.34
C THR A 25 -0.17 -2.78 0.50
N ALA A 26 0.77 -3.52 1.10
CA ALA A 26 0.64 -4.96 1.28
C ALA A 26 -0.44 -5.34 2.32
N SER A 27 -0.72 -4.47 3.29
CA SER A 27 -1.77 -4.68 4.27
C SER A 27 -3.16 -4.29 3.78
N ARG A 28 -3.25 -3.57 2.65
CA ARG A 28 -4.55 -3.10 2.17
C ARG A 28 -5.21 -4.12 1.26
N PRO A 29 -6.45 -4.52 1.55
CA PRO A 29 -7.23 -5.39 0.69
C PRO A 29 -7.39 -4.81 -0.73
N TYR A 30 -7.18 -5.64 -1.76
CA TYR A 30 -7.38 -5.26 -3.16
C TYR A 30 -8.77 -5.67 -3.66
N CYS A 31 -9.37 -4.85 -4.54
CA CYS A 31 -10.63 -5.18 -5.20
C CYS A 31 -10.37 -6.15 -6.36
N SER A 32 -11.08 -7.27 -6.43
CA SER A 32 -10.96 -8.27 -7.51
C SER A 32 -12.11 -8.22 -8.52
N THR A 33 -12.98 -7.22 -8.43
CA THR A 33 -14.20 -7.14 -9.24
C THR A 33 -13.91 -6.59 -10.63
N ASN A 34 -14.21 -7.35 -11.69
CA ASN A 34 -14.21 -6.92 -13.10
C ASN A 34 -12.97 -6.11 -13.53
N GLY A 35 -11.78 -6.50 -13.08
CA GLY A 35 -10.54 -5.80 -13.41
C GLY A 35 -10.35 -4.45 -12.72
N CYS A 36 -11.15 -4.12 -11.72
CA CYS A 36 -10.96 -2.93 -10.90
C CYS A 36 -9.60 -3.00 -10.18
N THR A 37 -8.74 -2.00 -10.41
CA THR A 37 -7.37 -1.99 -9.87
C THR A 37 -7.18 -1.12 -8.64
N SER A 38 -8.21 -1.05 -7.81
CA SER A 38 -8.23 -0.19 -6.62
C SER A 38 -8.12 -0.97 -5.32
N PHE A 39 -7.53 -0.33 -4.30
CA PHE A 39 -7.56 -0.84 -2.94
C PHE A 39 -8.91 -0.55 -2.28
N LEU A 40 -9.39 -1.50 -1.50
CA LEU A 40 -10.59 -1.33 -0.68
C LEU A 40 -10.27 -0.40 0.51
N VAL A 41 -11.30 0.34 0.93
CA VAL A 41 -11.31 1.16 2.14
C VAL A 41 -12.02 0.34 3.21
N VAL A 42 -11.34 0.06 4.33
CA VAL A 42 -11.90 -0.74 5.42
C VAL A 42 -12.52 0.21 6.44
N ASP A 43 -13.78 0.01 6.75
CA ASP A 43 -14.43 0.61 7.91
C ASP A 43 -14.06 -0.21 9.16
N PRO A 44 -13.32 0.37 10.13
CA PRO A 44 -12.88 -0.34 11.31
C PRO A 44 -14.02 -0.67 12.30
N ILE A 45 -15.18 -0.02 12.18
CA ILE A 45 -16.32 -0.24 13.10
C ILE A 45 -17.13 -1.44 12.62
N THR A 46 -17.47 -1.47 11.34
CA THR A 46 -18.31 -2.52 10.75
C THR A 46 -17.53 -3.71 10.22
N ASN A 47 -16.19 -3.60 10.13
CA ASN A 47 -15.32 -4.56 9.45
C ASN A 47 -15.73 -4.83 8.00
N VAL A 48 -16.33 -3.83 7.34
CA VAL A 48 -16.69 -3.90 5.93
C VAL A 48 -15.66 -3.13 5.09
N ALA A 49 -15.17 -3.78 4.04
CA ALA A 49 -14.26 -3.18 3.08
C ALA A 49 -15.01 -2.82 1.80
N THR A 50 -14.92 -1.56 1.38
CA THR A 50 -15.66 -1.01 0.23
C THR A 50 -14.73 -0.48 -0.84
N CYS A 51 -15.04 -0.75 -2.10
CA CYS A 51 -14.28 -0.24 -3.24
C CYS A 51 -14.80 1.16 -3.63
N PRO A 52 -13.95 2.18 -3.70
CA PRO A 52 -14.40 3.53 -4.07
C PRO A 52 -14.75 3.69 -5.55
N VAL A 53 -14.40 2.71 -6.40
CA VAL A 53 -14.61 2.79 -7.86
C VAL A 53 -15.87 2.05 -8.30
N CYS A 54 -16.04 0.82 -7.83
CA CYS A 54 -17.16 -0.05 -8.25
C CYS A 54 -18.17 -0.33 -7.14
N ALA A 55 -18.03 0.31 -5.98
CA ALA A 55 -18.88 0.11 -4.80
C ALA A 55 -18.94 -1.34 -4.27
N PHE A 56 -18.03 -2.22 -4.70
CA PHE A 56 -17.95 -3.58 -4.20
C PHE A 56 -17.66 -3.60 -2.69
N THR A 57 -18.47 -4.33 -1.93
CA THR A 57 -18.35 -4.48 -0.48
C THR A 57 -18.01 -5.92 -0.11
N ARG A 58 -17.12 -6.12 0.86
CA ARG A 58 -16.88 -7.44 1.48
C ARG A 58 -16.66 -7.32 2.98
N HIS A 59 -17.08 -8.32 3.75
CA HIS A 59 -16.73 -8.42 5.16
C HIS A 59 -15.28 -8.93 5.31
N MET A 60 -14.57 -8.37 6.29
CA MET A 60 -13.26 -8.86 6.71
C MET A 60 -13.45 -9.84 7.87
N HIS A 61 -12.92 -11.06 7.70
CA HIS A 61 -12.92 -12.10 8.73
C HIS A 61 -11.80 -11.87 9.75
#